data_AF-A0A9Q3L2N7-F1
#
_entry.id   AF-A0A9Q3L2N7-F1
#
_cell.length_a   1.000
_cell.length_b   1.000
_cell.length_c   1.000
_cell.angle_alpha   90.00
_cell.angle_beta   90.00
_cell.angle_gamma   90.00
#
_symmetry.space_group_name_H-M   'P 1'
#
loop_
_entity.id
_entity.type
_entity.pdbx_description
1 polymer ?
#
loop_
_entity_poly.entity_id
_entity_poly.type
_entity_poly.pdbx_seq_one_letter_code
_entity_poly.pdbx_strand_id
1 'polypeptide(L)'
;MTSKVLTCRQARWAEFLSEFHFSITYRPGRLATLPDALSRRDNIYLERGEDFISKNPMNLQQIIKQDEVQPSKFFAVKVESFSNLIDSIQKKLWQDPQYRSILEDLGKVPNNSTIQLSILQKRHDSPLAGHPGQEKTLKLVKRDFHWSGMTQFIKDYVSSCQQCSRNKNIHHKKFGFLKPLPIPNGPWICLSMEFITQLLLSDSFDSILVIVDRFSKMAVFIPTMSSITSLDLAHLFIKNIFSKHGLPLSIVSDRGSLFVSSFWTNLCQQLKISRDLSTAYHPETDGQTER
;
A
#
# COMPACT_ATOMS: atom_id res chain seq x y z
N MET A 1 -16.27 15.37 -3.24
CA MET A 1 -15.95 13.93 -3.21
C MET A 1 -17.12 13.19 -3.85
N THR A 2 -16.89 12.51 -4.98
CA THR A 2 -17.92 11.95 -5.88
C THR A 2 -17.78 10.43 -6.03
N SER A 3 -17.41 9.71 -4.97
CA SER A 3 -17.57 8.24 -4.96
C SER A 3 -18.87 7.89 -4.23
N LYS A 4 -19.83 7.29 -4.95
CA LYS A 4 -21.08 6.79 -4.36
C LYS A 4 -20.89 5.50 -3.54
N VAL A 5 -19.72 4.86 -3.60
CA VAL A 5 -19.43 3.60 -2.91
C VAL A 5 -18.29 3.81 -1.90
N LEU A 6 -18.57 3.54 -0.63
CA LEU A 6 -17.58 3.58 0.44
C LEU A 6 -16.67 2.35 0.34
N THR A 7 -15.37 2.53 0.53
CA THR A 7 -14.44 1.40 0.72
C THR A 7 -14.75 0.66 2.03
N CYS A 8 -14.38 -0.62 2.16
CA CYS A 8 -14.64 -1.39 3.39
C CYS A 8 -14.11 -0.71 4.66
N ARG A 9 -12.96 -0.01 4.55
CA ARG A 9 -12.40 0.77 5.67
C ARG A 9 -13.29 1.98 6.01
N GLN A 10 -13.76 2.72 5.00
CA GLN A 10 -14.67 3.85 5.20
C GLN A 10 -16.02 3.41 5.75
N ALA A 11 -16.56 2.27 5.29
CA ALA A 11 -17.81 1.71 5.80
C ALA A 11 -17.72 1.36 7.30
N ARG A 12 -16.63 0.72 7.73
CA ARG A 12 -16.37 0.44 9.16
C ARG A 12 -16.30 1.70 10.02
N TRP A 13 -15.64 2.75 9.51
CA TRP A 13 -15.56 4.02 10.23
C TRP A 13 -16.90 4.75 10.24
N ALA A 14 -17.67 4.68 9.16
CA ALA A 14 -19.01 5.25 9.10
C ALA A 14 -19.97 4.56 10.08
N GLU A 15 -19.92 3.23 10.19
CA GLU A 15 -20.69 2.45 11.16
C GLU A 15 -20.29 2.77 12.60
N PHE A 16 -18.99 2.90 12.89
CA PHE A 16 -18.54 3.30 14.22
C PHE A 16 -18.96 4.74 14.56
N LEU A 17 -18.84 5.67 13.61
CA LEU A 17 -19.16 7.08 13.83
C LEU A 17 -20.67 7.34 13.94
N SER A 18 -21.53 6.47 13.37
CA SER A 18 -22.98 6.63 13.45
C SER A 18 -23.54 6.43 14.86
N GLU A 19 -22.77 5.80 15.76
CA GLU A 19 -23.11 5.65 17.18
C GLU A 19 -23.02 6.99 17.94
N PHE A 20 -22.41 8.03 17.35
CA PHE A 20 -22.18 9.31 17.99
C PHE A 20 -22.95 10.45 17.31
N HIS A 21 -23.42 11.42 18.11
CA HIS A 21 -23.86 12.71 17.58
C HIS A 21 -22.66 13.66 17.44
N PHE A 22 -22.31 14.03 16.21
CA PHE A 22 -21.20 14.95 15.95
C PHE A 22 -21.53 15.97 14.84
N SER A 23 -20.83 17.09 14.88
CA SER A 23 -20.90 18.15 13.88
C SER A 23 -19.54 18.31 13.20
N ILE A 24 -19.50 18.21 11.86
CA ILE A 24 -18.27 18.43 11.09
C ILE A 24 -18.11 19.93 10.83
N THR A 25 -17.03 20.54 11.32
CA THR A 25 -16.69 21.95 11.05
C THR A 25 -15.39 22.04 10.26
N TYR A 26 -15.37 22.87 9.21
CA TYR A 26 -14.18 23.10 8.40
C TYR A 26 -13.22 24.06 9.10
N ARG A 27 -11.94 23.69 9.16
CA ARG A 27 -10.86 24.54 9.69
C ARG A 27 -9.82 24.83 8.60
N PRO A 28 -9.53 26.11 8.27
CA PRO A 28 -8.51 26.46 7.30
C PRO A 28 -7.11 26.01 7.74
N GLY A 29 -6.29 25.51 6.82
CA GLY A 29 -4.99 24.88 7.11
C GLY A 29 -3.99 25.77 7.88
N ARG A 30 -4.08 27.10 7.75
CA ARG A 30 -3.26 28.06 8.50
C ARG A 30 -3.49 27.99 10.03
N LEU A 31 -4.66 27.50 10.45
CA LEU A 31 -5.04 27.30 11.86
C LEU A 31 -4.89 25.83 12.31
N ALA A 32 -4.45 24.94 11.42
CA ALA A 32 -4.28 23.50 11.66
C ALA A 32 -2.79 23.15 11.83
N THR A 33 -2.12 23.82 12.77
CA THR A 33 -0.65 23.76 12.94
C THR A 33 -0.13 22.51 13.66
N LEU A 34 -0.98 21.57 14.11
CA LEU A 34 -0.55 20.37 14.82
C LEU A 34 -1.32 19.13 14.33
N PRO A 35 -0.63 18.07 13.85
CA PRO A 35 -1.25 16.80 13.52
C PRO A 35 -1.58 15.99 14.78
N ASP A 36 -2.74 15.35 14.68
CA ASP A 36 -3.51 14.42 15.53
C ASP A 36 -2.92 13.71 16.77
N ALA A 37 -3.90 13.34 17.60
CA ALA A 37 -4.04 12.25 18.57
C ALA A 37 -3.71 12.57 20.05
N LEU A 38 -4.77 12.60 20.88
CA LEU A 38 -4.77 12.47 22.35
C LEU A 38 -4.41 13.68 23.24
N SER A 39 -4.15 14.88 22.72
CA SER A 39 -3.53 15.94 23.56
C SER A 39 -4.41 17.04 24.17
N ARG A 40 -5.75 17.10 24.01
CA ARG A 40 -6.50 18.28 24.49
C ARG A 40 -7.85 17.93 25.10
N ARG A 41 -7.83 17.58 26.39
CA ARG A 41 -8.96 17.84 27.28
C ARG A 41 -9.04 19.37 27.47
N ASP A 42 -10.18 19.97 27.13
CA ASP A 42 -10.35 21.44 27.10
C ASP A 42 -10.14 22.14 28.45
N ASN A 43 -10.12 21.38 29.53
CA ASN A 43 -9.97 21.83 30.90
C ASN A 43 -8.51 21.86 31.41
N ILE A 44 -7.50 21.58 30.57
CA ILE A 44 -6.08 21.64 30.96
C ILE A 44 -5.27 22.39 29.90
N TYR A 45 -5.45 23.71 29.84
CA TYR A 45 -4.49 24.59 29.19
C TYR A 45 -3.52 25.11 30.26
N LEU A 46 -2.22 24.87 30.08
CA LEU A 46 -1.19 25.45 30.94
C LEU A 46 -0.96 26.90 30.52
N GLU A 47 -0.91 27.79 31.49
CA GLU A 47 -0.37 29.14 31.24
C GLU A 47 1.15 29.08 31.17
N ARG A 48 1.75 30.07 30.48
CA ARG A 48 3.19 30.06 30.20
C ARG A 48 3.98 30.12 31.51
N GLY A 49 4.69 29.05 31.83
CA GLY A 49 5.58 28.95 33.01
C GLY A 49 5.15 27.94 34.07
N GLU A 50 4.05 27.21 33.88
CA GLU A 50 3.59 26.20 34.84
C GLU A 50 4.08 24.78 34.51
N ASP A 51 4.46 24.02 35.55
CA ASP A 51 4.90 22.62 35.43
C ASP A 51 3.73 21.66 35.20
N PHE A 52 3.80 20.86 34.14
CA PHE A 52 2.75 19.93 33.70
C PHE A 52 2.39 18.88 34.76
N ILE A 53 3.36 18.48 35.59
CA ILE A 53 3.24 17.39 36.58
C ILE A 53 2.33 17.78 37.74
N SER A 54 2.30 19.05 38.14
CA SER A 54 1.51 19.52 39.28
C SER A 54 0.00 19.63 38.95
N LYS A 55 -0.35 19.97 37.70
CA LYS A 55 -1.75 20.11 37.26
C LYS A 55 -2.39 18.83 36.72
N ASN A 56 -1.62 17.79 36.39
CA ASN A 56 -2.20 16.54 35.87
C ASN A 56 -1.52 15.27 36.42
N PRO A 57 -1.63 14.98 37.73
CA PRO A 57 -1.03 13.80 38.36
C PRO A 57 -1.66 12.47 37.88
N MET A 58 -2.87 12.52 37.32
CA MET A 58 -3.64 11.35 36.87
C MET A 58 -3.15 10.79 35.53
N ASN A 59 -2.42 11.55 34.72
CA ASN A 59 -1.89 11.08 33.43
C ASN A 59 -0.75 10.06 33.60
N LEU A 60 -0.21 9.92 34.81
CA LEU A 60 0.75 8.88 35.19
C LEU A 60 0.09 7.65 35.82
N GLN A 61 -1.22 7.71 36.12
CA GLN A 61 -1.94 6.53 36.56
C GLN A 61 -2.29 5.67 35.36
N GLN A 62 -1.80 4.44 35.38
CA GLN A 62 -2.09 3.43 34.37
C GLN A 62 -3.60 3.22 34.30
N ILE A 63 -4.23 3.64 33.19
CA ILE A 63 -5.69 3.62 33.00
C ILE A 63 -6.24 2.19 33.03
N ILE A 64 -5.42 1.21 32.71
CA ILE A 64 -5.77 -0.21 32.79
C ILE A 64 -5.19 -0.78 34.07
N LYS A 65 -6.04 -1.00 35.07
CA LYS A 65 -5.72 -1.89 36.19
C LYS A 65 -5.76 -3.33 35.65
N GLN A 66 -4.74 -4.14 35.96
CA GLN A 66 -4.60 -5.50 35.43
C GLN A 66 -5.81 -6.42 35.73
N ASP A 67 -6.68 -6.02 36.65
CA ASP A 67 -7.80 -6.82 37.15
C ASP A 67 -9.11 -6.69 36.33
N GLU A 68 -9.21 -5.77 35.38
CA GLU A 68 -10.47 -5.52 34.63
C GLU A 68 -10.48 -6.05 33.18
N VAL A 69 -9.45 -6.79 32.77
CA VAL A 69 -9.50 -7.53 31.51
C VAL A 69 -9.89 -8.96 31.81
N GLN A 70 -11.18 -9.28 31.69
CA GLN A 70 -11.66 -10.66 31.49
C GLN A 70 -11.75 -10.89 29.97
N PRO A 71 -10.75 -11.52 29.33
CA PRO A 71 -10.72 -11.70 27.89
C PRO A 71 -11.54 -12.94 27.51
N SER A 72 -12.85 -12.98 27.79
CA SER A 72 -13.64 -14.16 27.44
C SER A 72 -15.16 -13.96 27.50
N LYS A 73 -15.73 -13.24 26.53
CA LYS A 73 -17.15 -13.47 26.14
C LYS A 73 -17.42 -13.45 24.63
N PHE A 74 -16.56 -12.83 23.82
CA PHE A 74 -16.82 -12.70 22.37
C PHE A 74 -16.26 -13.84 21.49
N PHE A 75 -15.36 -14.68 22.00
CA PHE A 75 -14.71 -15.75 21.23
C PHE A 75 -15.18 -17.18 21.57
N ALA A 76 -16.17 -17.34 22.44
CA ALA A 76 -16.69 -18.65 22.83
C ALA A 76 -17.71 -19.19 21.80
N VAL A 77 -17.27 -19.41 20.56
CA VAL A 77 -17.89 -20.46 19.75
C VAL A 77 -17.47 -21.77 20.41
N LYS A 78 -18.43 -22.55 20.92
CA LYS A 78 -18.19 -23.89 21.46
C LYS A 78 -17.47 -24.72 20.39
N VAL A 79 -16.16 -24.91 20.54
CA VAL A 79 -15.37 -25.77 19.65
C VAL A 79 -15.39 -27.19 20.20
N GLU A 80 -16.56 -27.83 20.20
CA GLU A 80 -16.69 -29.26 20.53
C GLU A 80 -15.81 -30.13 19.62
N SER A 81 -15.51 -29.66 18.41
CA SER A 81 -14.62 -30.33 17.45
C SER A 81 -13.13 -30.33 17.85
N PHE A 82 -12.65 -29.33 18.61
CA PHE A 82 -11.22 -29.22 18.95
C PHE A 82 -10.85 -30.08 20.16
N SER A 83 -11.71 -30.08 21.20
CA SER A 83 -11.52 -30.91 22.40
C SER A 83 -11.48 -32.38 22.03
N ASN A 84 -12.43 -32.83 21.20
CA ASN A 84 -12.53 -34.23 20.79
C ASN A 84 -11.30 -34.73 20.01
N LEU A 85 -10.63 -33.84 19.30
CA LEU A 85 -9.46 -34.15 18.49
C LEU A 85 -8.16 -34.14 19.29
N ILE A 86 -8.03 -33.21 20.24
CA ILE A 86 -6.97 -33.24 21.25
C ILE A 86 -7.11 -34.54 22.07
N ASP A 87 -8.31 -34.86 22.53
CA ASP A 87 -8.61 -36.10 23.26
C ASP A 87 -8.33 -37.35 22.43
N SER A 88 -8.64 -37.34 21.12
CA SER A 88 -8.38 -38.47 20.23
C SER A 88 -6.89 -38.66 19.93
N ILE A 89 -6.14 -37.56 19.76
CA ILE A 89 -4.69 -37.60 19.54
C ILE A 89 -4.01 -38.02 20.84
N GLN A 90 -4.42 -37.46 21.97
CA GLN A 90 -3.98 -37.89 23.30
C GLN A 90 -4.28 -39.38 23.49
N LYS A 91 -5.53 -39.85 23.33
CA LYS A 91 -5.87 -41.28 23.46
C LYS A 91 -5.00 -42.20 22.60
N LYS A 92 -4.76 -41.84 21.34
CA LYS A 92 -3.92 -42.65 20.44
C LYS A 92 -2.45 -42.66 20.89
N LEU A 93 -1.93 -41.54 21.38
CA LEU A 93 -0.56 -41.46 21.88
C LEU A 93 -0.40 -42.10 23.28
N TRP A 94 -1.45 -42.11 24.11
CA TRP A 94 -1.51 -42.74 25.44
C TRP A 94 -1.54 -44.28 25.37
N GLN A 95 -1.96 -44.86 24.25
CA GLN A 95 -2.00 -46.31 24.01
C GLN A 95 -0.65 -46.90 23.57
N ASP A 96 0.29 -46.07 23.14
CA ASP A 96 1.62 -46.52 22.71
C ASP A 96 2.61 -46.42 23.90
N PRO A 97 3.13 -47.56 24.41
CA PRO A 97 4.02 -47.59 25.58
C PRO A 97 5.27 -46.72 25.42
N GLN A 98 5.72 -46.47 24.18
CA GLN A 98 6.90 -45.68 23.88
C GLN A 98 6.65 -44.15 24.01
N TYR A 99 5.41 -43.70 23.84
CA TYR A 99 5.03 -42.28 23.84
C TYR A 99 4.37 -41.83 25.14
N ARG A 100 3.96 -42.78 25.99
CA ARG A 100 3.38 -42.53 27.30
C ARG A 100 4.34 -41.77 28.24
N SER A 101 5.62 -42.12 28.25
CA SER A 101 6.65 -41.42 29.04
C SER A 101 7.02 -40.03 28.49
N ILE A 102 6.74 -39.76 27.22
CA ILE A 102 7.06 -38.48 26.56
C ILE A 102 5.94 -37.45 26.81
N LEU A 103 4.69 -37.91 26.89
CA LEU A 103 3.52 -37.07 27.14
C LEU A 103 3.32 -36.71 28.61
N GLU A 104 3.75 -37.57 29.54
CA GLU A 104 3.58 -37.35 30.98
C GLU A 104 4.44 -36.19 31.53
N ASP A 105 5.52 -35.79 30.83
CA ASP A 105 6.44 -34.78 31.38
C ASP A 105 6.58 -33.45 30.61
N LEU A 106 6.52 -33.39 29.27
CA LEU A 106 6.71 -32.11 28.56
C LEU A 106 5.99 -32.18 27.21
N GLY A 107 5.37 -31.10 26.72
CA GLY A 107 4.75 -30.98 25.39
C GLY A 107 5.71 -31.15 24.19
N LYS A 108 6.62 -32.12 24.26
CA LYS A 108 7.62 -32.47 23.26
C LYS A 108 6.96 -33.36 22.20
N VAL A 109 6.81 -32.81 21.00
CA VAL A 109 6.34 -33.57 19.85
C VAL A 109 7.51 -34.39 19.29
N PRO A 110 7.32 -35.69 19.01
CA PRO A 110 8.34 -36.52 18.36
C PRO A 110 8.77 -35.92 17.01
N ASN A 111 9.95 -36.31 16.53
CA ASN A 111 10.41 -35.87 15.20
C ASN A 111 9.70 -36.65 14.08
N ASN A 112 8.38 -36.48 13.99
CA ASN A 112 7.50 -37.09 13.01
C ASN A 112 6.82 -35.98 12.19
N SER A 113 7.18 -35.89 10.92
CA SER A 113 6.70 -34.86 10.00
C SER A 113 5.17 -34.87 9.83
N THR A 114 4.54 -36.05 9.86
CA THR A 114 3.08 -36.20 9.74
C THR A 114 2.35 -35.54 10.91
N ILE A 115 2.84 -35.74 12.13
CA ILE A 115 2.26 -35.13 13.33
C ILE A 115 2.48 -33.62 13.31
N GLN A 116 3.70 -33.17 13.01
CA GLN A 116 4.04 -31.75 12.93
C GLN A 116 3.22 -31.01 11.86
N LEU A 117 3.03 -31.61 10.68
CA LEU A 117 2.17 -31.08 9.62
C LEU A 117 0.71 -30.98 10.08
N SER A 118 0.19 -32.03 10.74
CA SER A 118 -1.20 -32.03 11.21
C SER A 118 -1.47 -30.92 12.24
N ILE A 119 -0.48 -30.59 13.08
CA ILE A 119 -0.55 -29.49 14.04
C ILE A 119 -0.58 -28.16 13.28
N LEU A 120 0.28 -27.97 12.28
CA LEU A 120 0.34 -26.73 11.50
C LEU A 120 -0.89 -26.50 10.64
N GLN A 121 -1.41 -27.52 9.98
CA GLN A 121 -2.67 -27.44 9.24
C GLN A 121 -3.80 -26.91 10.12
N LYS A 122 -3.92 -27.41 11.35
CA LYS A 122 -4.96 -26.94 12.27
C LYS A 122 -4.72 -25.54 12.82
N ARG A 123 -3.46 -25.17 13.08
CA ARG A 123 -3.11 -23.87 13.68
C ARG A 123 -2.95 -22.75 12.66
N HIS A 124 -2.75 -23.07 11.39
CA HIS A 124 -2.57 -22.10 10.30
C HIS A 124 -3.75 -22.10 9.32
N ASP A 125 -4.19 -23.26 8.83
CA ASP A 125 -5.20 -23.35 7.76
C ASP A 125 -6.64 -23.38 8.25
N SER A 126 -6.85 -23.47 9.57
CA SER A 126 -8.20 -23.37 10.12
C SER A 126 -8.80 -22.00 9.79
N PRO A 127 -10.05 -21.92 9.27
CA PRO A 127 -10.73 -20.65 9.02
C PRO A 127 -10.77 -19.75 10.26
N LEU A 128 -10.83 -20.33 11.46
CA LEU A 128 -10.82 -19.61 12.74
C LEU A 128 -9.44 -19.05 13.10
N ALA A 129 -8.36 -19.68 12.64
CA ALA A 129 -7.00 -19.20 12.86
C ALA A 129 -6.65 -18.00 11.97
N GLY A 130 -7.25 -17.93 10.77
CA GLY A 130 -7.12 -16.80 9.87
C GLY A 130 -5.74 -16.65 9.20
N HIS A 131 -5.07 -17.77 8.90
CA HIS A 131 -3.77 -17.79 8.21
C HIS A 131 -2.71 -16.83 8.80
N PRO A 132 -2.35 -17.00 10.09
CA PRO A 132 -1.39 -16.13 10.75
C PRO A 132 -0.02 -16.17 10.07
N GLY A 133 0.68 -15.03 10.06
CA GLY A 133 2.05 -14.95 9.58
C GLY A 133 3.03 -15.78 10.44
N GLN A 134 4.22 -16.03 9.90
CA GLN A 134 5.24 -16.94 10.47
C GLN A 134 5.45 -16.79 11.98
N GLU A 135 5.67 -15.56 12.47
CA GLU A 135 5.90 -15.32 13.90
C GLU A 135 4.67 -15.59 14.78
N LYS A 136 3.47 -15.27 14.30
CA LYS A 136 2.22 -15.53 15.03
C LYS A 136 1.95 -17.03 15.09
N THR A 137 2.14 -17.74 13.97
CA THR A 137 2.02 -19.21 13.92
C THR A 137 3.01 -19.86 14.89
N LEU A 138 4.27 -19.42 14.90
CA LEU A 138 5.28 -19.91 15.84
C LEU A 138 4.85 -19.71 17.30
N LYS A 139 4.36 -18.52 17.67
CA LYS A 139 3.89 -18.23 19.03
C LYS A 139 2.69 -19.09 19.41
N LEU A 140 1.76 -19.34 18.49
CA LEU A 140 0.58 -20.18 18.74
C LEU A 140 0.97 -21.65 18.97
N VAL A 141 1.86 -22.19 18.14
CA VAL A 141 2.30 -23.58 18.27
C VAL A 141 3.14 -23.79 19.52
N LYS A 142 4.04 -22.85 19.84
CA LYS A 142 4.96 -22.93 20.98
C LYS A 142 4.28 -22.95 22.36
N ARG A 143 2.98 -22.61 22.45
CA ARG A 143 2.21 -22.65 23.70
C ARG A 143 1.97 -24.08 24.17
N ASP A 144 1.66 -24.97 23.23
CA ASP A 144 1.18 -26.32 23.52
C ASP A 144 2.18 -27.39 23.07
N PHE A 145 3.10 -27.04 22.16
CA PHE A 145 4.00 -27.98 21.51
C PHE A 145 5.43 -27.44 21.39
N HIS A 146 6.40 -28.34 21.46
CA HIS A 146 7.81 -28.05 21.27
C HIS A 146 8.51 -29.22 20.55
N TRP A 147 9.34 -28.92 19.54
CA TRP A 147 10.21 -29.92 18.92
C TRP A 147 11.46 -29.26 18.32
N SER A 148 12.51 -30.06 18.06
CA SER A 148 13.73 -29.56 17.44
C SER A 148 13.47 -29.10 16.00
N GLY A 149 13.97 -27.92 15.62
CA GLY A 149 13.75 -27.37 14.27
C GLY A 149 12.37 -26.75 14.01
N MET A 150 11.50 -26.66 15.03
CA MET A 150 10.13 -26.12 14.91
C MET A 150 10.07 -24.77 14.19
N THR A 151 10.96 -23.84 14.54
CA THR A 151 10.97 -22.50 13.93
C THR A 151 11.14 -22.54 12.42
N GLN A 152 12.08 -23.35 11.92
CA GLN A 152 12.33 -23.46 10.48
C GLN A 152 11.17 -24.17 9.79
N PHE A 153 10.70 -25.28 10.36
CA PHE A 153 9.58 -26.04 9.84
C PHE A 153 8.31 -25.18 9.68
N ILE A 154 8.01 -24.31 10.66
CA ILE A 154 6.88 -23.38 10.60
C ILE A 154 7.09 -22.30 9.54
N LYS A 155 8.30 -21.75 9.43
CA LYS A 155 8.62 -20.74 8.41
C LYS A 155 8.40 -21.30 7.01
N ASP A 156 8.90 -22.51 6.77
CA ASP A 156 8.79 -23.21 5.49
C ASP A 156 7.32 -23.49 5.17
N TYR A 157 6.57 -24.04 6.13
CA TYR A 157 5.14 -24.31 5.98
C TYR A 157 4.35 -23.06 5.58
N VAL A 158 4.44 -21.99 6.38
CA VAL A 158 3.69 -20.74 6.13
C VAL A 158 4.15 -20.09 4.81
N SER A 159 5.42 -20.22 4.43
CA SER A 159 5.91 -19.70 3.14
C SER A 159 5.35 -20.47 1.93
N SER A 160 5.09 -21.77 2.08
CA SER A 160 4.49 -22.63 1.06
C SER A 160 2.96 -22.50 0.95
N CYS A 161 2.31 -21.80 1.88
CA CYS A 161 0.86 -21.64 1.87
C CYS A 161 0.41 -20.76 0.68
N GLN A 162 -0.33 -21.35 -0.26
CA GLN A 162 -0.81 -20.66 -1.46
C GLN A 162 -1.77 -19.50 -1.14
N GLN A 163 -2.64 -19.65 -0.14
CA GLN A 163 -3.58 -18.59 0.24
C GLN A 163 -2.85 -17.38 0.81
N CYS A 164 -1.86 -17.63 1.68
CA CYS A 164 -0.99 -16.58 2.19
C CYS A 164 -0.20 -15.91 1.06
N SER A 165 0.41 -16.69 0.16
CA SER A 165 1.23 -16.15 -0.93
C SER A 165 0.45 -15.22 -1.86
N ARG A 166 -0.81 -15.59 -2.18
CA ARG A 166 -1.69 -14.78 -3.04
C ARG A 166 -2.20 -13.50 -2.37
N ASN A 167 -2.49 -13.54 -1.07
CA ASN A 167 -3.10 -12.42 -0.35
C ASN A 167 -2.09 -11.52 0.36
N LYS A 168 -0.84 -11.97 0.50
CA LYS A 168 0.20 -11.19 1.18
C LYS A 168 0.68 -10.09 0.26
N ASN A 169 0.44 -8.85 0.68
CA ASN A 169 1.06 -7.70 0.05
C ASN A 169 2.58 -7.88 0.10
N ILE A 170 3.23 -7.91 -1.07
CA ILE A 170 4.67 -7.98 -1.18
C ILE A 170 5.21 -6.65 -0.63
N HIS A 171 5.74 -6.69 0.59
CA HIS A 171 6.63 -5.64 1.09
C HIS A 171 7.95 -5.75 0.34
N HIS A 172 7.96 -5.34 -0.93
CA HIS A 172 9.20 -5.10 -1.64
C HIS A 172 9.97 -4.04 -0.83
N LYS A 173 11.31 -4.14 -0.81
CA LYS A 173 12.13 -3.02 -0.35
C LYS A 173 11.71 -1.80 -1.17
N LYS A 174 11.60 -0.63 -0.52
CA LYS A 174 11.28 0.64 -1.21
C LYS A 174 12.04 0.67 -2.53
N PHE A 175 11.35 0.93 -3.63
CA PHE A 175 12.01 1.14 -4.93
C PHE A 175 13.22 2.05 -4.72
N GLY A 176 14.37 1.68 -5.28
CA GLY A 176 15.59 2.46 -5.16
C GLY A 176 15.40 3.89 -5.66
N PHE A 177 16.40 4.75 -5.46
CA PHE A 177 16.35 6.12 -5.98
C PHE A 177 15.94 6.11 -7.47
N LEU A 178 14.91 6.90 -7.81
CA LEU A 178 14.55 7.14 -9.20
C LEU A 178 15.80 7.61 -9.94
N LYS A 179 16.14 6.97 -11.06
CA LYS A 179 17.22 7.44 -11.92
C LYS A 179 16.67 8.60 -12.74
N PRO A 180 17.03 9.87 -12.44
CA PRO A 180 16.56 10.98 -13.24
C PRO A 180 17.13 10.86 -14.65
N LEU A 181 16.36 11.35 -15.62
CA LEU A 181 16.84 11.52 -16.99
C LEU A 181 18.05 12.49 -16.98
N PRO A 182 19.05 12.27 -17.86
CA PRO A 182 20.21 13.14 -17.92
C PRO A 182 19.78 14.59 -18.21
N ILE A 183 20.45 15.54 -17.56
CA ILE A 183 20.18 16.96 -17.77
C ILE A 183 20.62 17.32 -19.19
N PRO A 184 19.76 17.96 -20.01
CA PRO A 184 20.13 18.36 -21.37
C PRO A 184 21.23 19.43 -21.38
N ASN A 185 21.98 19.51 -22.49
CA ASN A 185 23.09 20.46 -22.64
C ASN A 185 22.67 21.87 -23.07
N GLY A 186 21.36 22.13 -23.20
CA GLY A 186 20.83 23.42 -23.65
C GLY A 186 19.32 23.41 -23.84
N PRO A 187 18.72 24.60 -24.03
CA PRO A 187 17.28 24.76 -24.17
C PRO A 187 16.76 24.17 -25.48
N TRP A 188 15.56 23.61 -25.44
CA TRP A 188 14.84 23.04 -26.59
C TRP A 188 15.50 21.82 -27.26
N ILE A 189 16.55 21.28 -26.66
CA ILE A 189 17.25 20.09 -27.15
C ILE A 189 16.51 18.81 -26.74
N CYS A 190 15.96 18.78 -25.53
CA CYS A 190 15.21 17.64 -25.03
C CYS A 190 13.88 18.09 -24.44
N LEU A 191 12.80 17.52 -24.94
CA LEU A 191 11.44 17.89 -24.57
C LEU A 191 10.76 16.80 -23.76
N SER A 192 9.79 17.18 -22.93
CA SER A 192 8.74 16.28 -22.45
C SER A 192 7.41 16.68 -23.06
N MET A 193 6.58 15.71 -23.42
CA MET A 193 5.27 15.90 -24.04
C MET A 193 4.21 15.08 -23.32
N GLU A 194 3.12 15.74 -22.92
CA GLU A 194 2.00 15.11 -22.22
C GLU A 194 0.67 15.70 -22.68
N PHE A 195 -0.40 14.90 -22.62
CA PHE A 195 -1.76 15.38 -22.82
C PHE A 195 -2.50 15.48 -21.49
N ILE A 196 -2.99 16.68 -21.18
CA ILE A 196 -4.03 16.87 -20.18
C ILE A 196 -5.37 16.68 -20.90
N THR A 197 -6.12 15.65 -20.54
CA THR A 197 -7.40 15.30 -21.17
C THR A 197 -8.55 15.42 -20.18
N GLN A 198 -9.79 15.22 -20.66
CA GLN A 198 -11.02 15.24 -19.84
C GLN A 198 -11.29 16.59 -19.16
N LEU A 199 -10.90 17.68 -19.81
CA LEU A 199 -11.22 19.02 -19.35
C LEU A 199 -12.65 19.39 -19.73
N LEU A 200 -13.22 20.37 -19.03
CA LEU A 200 -14.47 20.99 -19.45
C LEU A 200 -14.27 21.66 -20.80
N LEU A 201 -15.27 21.53 -21.68
CA LEU A 201 -15.21 22.13 -23.01
C LEU A 201 -15.11 23.67 -22.89
N SER A 202 -14.04 24.23 -23.44
CA SER A 202 -13.80 25.67 -23.52
C SER A 202 -13.40 26.03 -24.94
N ASP A 203 -14.12 26.94 -25.59
CA ASP A 203 -13.86 27.35 -26.98
C ASP A 203 -13.67 26.17 -27.95
N SER A 204 -14.49 25.12 -27.80
CA SER A 204 -14.45 23.88 -28.59
C SER A 204 -13.26 22.94 -28.34
N PHE A 205 -12.44 23.19 -27.30
CA PHE A 205 -11.34 22.31 -26.88
C PHE A 205 -11.66 21.64 -25.54
N ASP A 206 -11.24 20.38 -25.37
CA ASP A 206 -11.44 19.57 -24.16
C ASP A 206 -10.13 18.97 -23.61
N SER A 207 -9.00 19.29 -24.24
CA SER A 207 -7.68 18.75 -23.95
C SER A 207 -6.60 19.80 -24.19
N ILE A 208 -5.43 19.61 -23.59
CA ILE A 208 -4.26 20.47 -23.77
C ILE A 208 -3.05 19.58 -24.01
N LEU A 209 -2.33 19.82 -25.10
CA LEU A 209 -1.00 19.29 -25.32
C LEU A 209 0.01 20.19 -24.60
N VAL A 210 0.71 19.62 -23.63
CA VAL A 210 1.76 20.28 -22.86
C VAL A 210 3.11 19.84 -23.40
N ILE A 211 3.95 20.80 -23.78
CA ILE A 211 5.32 20.54 -24.23
C ILE A 211 6.27 21.35 -23.36
N VAL A 212 7.15 20.66 -22.64
CA VAL A 212 8.09 21.28 -21.70
C VAL A 212 9.52 21.09 -22.17
N ASP A 213 10.29 22.17 -22.23
CA ASP A 213 11.74 22.09 -22.36
C ASP A 213 12.37 21.61 -21.05
N ARG A 214 13.03 20.45 -21.08
CA ARG A 214 13.61 19.85 -19.87
C ARG A 214 14.77 20.66 -19.31
N PHE A 215 15.41 21.54 -20.10
CA PHE A 215 16.51 22.38 -19.63
C PHE A 215 15.98 23.65 -18.95
N SER A 216 15.28 24.53 -19.69
CA SER A 216 14.81 25.82 -19.17
C SER A 216 13.56 25.74 -18.30
N LYS A 217 12.84 24.60 -18.34
CA LYS A 217 11.49 24.42 -17.77
C LYS A 217 10.41 25.29 -18.40
N MET A 218 10.69 25.89 -19.56
CA MET A 218 9.66 26.60 -20.31
C MET A 218 8.62 25.61 -20.84
N ALA A 219 7.35 25.89 -20.57
CA ALA A 219 6.22 25.08 -21.02
C ALA A 219 5.42 25.82 -22.10
N VAL A 220 4.99 25.06 -23.11
CA VAL A 220 4.08 25.51 -24.17
C VAL A 220 2.81 24.70 -24.05
N PHE A 221 1.70 25.39 -23.82
CA PHE A 221 0.37 24.83 -23.70
C PHE A 221 -0.40 25.06 -24.99
N ILE A 222 -0.85 24.00 -25.63
CA ILE A 222 -1.55 24.05 -26.90
C ILE A 222 -2.94 23.45 -26.69
N PRO A 223 -4.03 24.22 -26.86
CA PRO A 223 -5.38 23.68 -26.73
C PRO A 223 -5.68 22.73 -27.88
N THR A 224 -6.24 21.56 -27.56
CA THR A 224 -6.57 20.49 -28.51
C THR A 224 -7.87 19.78 -28.13
N MET A 225 -8.30 18.86 -29.00
CA MET A 225 -9.38 17.92 -28.67
C MET A 225 -8.81 16.56 -28.29
N SER A 226 -9.54 15.79 -27.49
CA SER A 226 -9.23 14.41 -27.11
C SER A 226 -9.31 13.45 -28.30
N SER A 227 -10.07 13.83 -29.32
CA SER A 227 -10.23 13.13 -30.61
C SER A 227 -9.12 13.42 -31.62
N ILE A 228 -8.07 14.15 -31.24
CA ILE A 228 -6.99 14.54 -32.14
C ILE A 228 -6.28 13.32 -32.76
N THR A 229 -5.90 13.42 -34.03
CA THR A 229 -5.16 12.35 -34.72
C THR A 229 -3.63 12.53 -34.58
N SER A 230 -2.87 11.49 -34.92
CA SER A 230 -1.40 11.57 -34.94
C SER A 230 -0.85 12.56 -35.98
N LEU A 231 -1.61 12.81 -37.05
CA LEU A 231 -1.27 13.82 -38.07
C LEU A 231 -1.46 15.23 -37.50
N ASP A 232 -2.57 15.46 -36.82
CA ASP A 232 -2.82 16.74 -36.15
C ASP A 232 -1.78 17.02 -35.06
N LEU A 233 -1.39 15.99 -34.28
CA LEU A 233 -0.27 16.09 -33.32
C LEU A 233 1.00 16.61 -34.01
N ALA A 234 1.36 16.05 -35.17
CA ALA A 234 2.53 16.50 -35.92
C ALA A 234 2.38 17.94 -36.42
N HIS A 235 1.20 18.34 -36.89
CA HIS A 235 0.95 19.73 -37.27
C HIS A 235 1.11 20.69 -36.09
N LEU A 236 0.57 20.34 -34.92
CA LEU A 236 0.71 21.15 -33.72
C LEU A 236 2.18 21.25 -33.28
N PHE A 237 2.91 20.14 -33.32
CA PHE A 237 4.32 20.10 -32.99
C PHE A 237 5.16 20.97 -33.94
N ILE A 238 4.96 20.84 -35.25
CA ILE A 238 5.69 21.62 -36.25
C ILE A 238 5.38 23.11 -36.09
N LYS A 239 4.09 23.46 -35.96
CA LYS A 239 3.64 24.85 -35.87
C LYS A 239 4.12 25.55 -34.61
N ASN A 240 4.12 24.87 -33.46
CA ASN A 240 4.35 25.52 -32.18
C ASN A 240 5.77 25.35 -31.65
N ILE A 241 6.45 24.26 -32.01
CA ILE A 241 7.78 23.94 -31.50
C ILE A 241 8.82 24.08 -32.60
N PHE A 242 8.73 23.26 -33.65
CA PHE A 242 9.78 23.21 -34.68
C PHE A 242 9.97 24.58 -35.35
N SER A 243 8.88 25.25 -35.75
CA SER A 243 8.95 26.56 -36.40
C SER A 243 9.62 27.66 -35.56
N LYS A 244 9.60 27.54 -34.23
CA LYS A 244 10.09 28.58 -33.29
C LYS A 244 11.43 28.25 -32.66
N HIS A 245 11.66 26.97 -32.35
CA HIS A 245 12.77 26.51 -31.53
C HIS A 245 13.69 25.52 -32.24
N GLY A 246 13.29 25.03 -33.42
CA GLY A 246 14.04 24.01 -34.15
C GLY A 246 13.67 22.58 -33.77
N LEU A 247 14.42 21.63 -34.33
CA LEU A 247 14.21 20.20 -34.07
C LEU A 247 14.90 19.78 -32.75
N PRO A 248 14.18 19.12 -31.82
CA PRO A 248 14.81 18.55 -30.63
C PRO A 248 15.60 17.28 -30.99
N LEU A 249 16.56 16.93 -30.14
CA LEU A 249 17.27 15.65 -30.21
C LEU A 249 16.48 14.52 -29.56
N SER A 250 15.72 14.80 -28.50
CA SER A 250 14.92 13.78 -27.84
C SER A 250 13.59 14.31 -27.32
N ILE A 251 12.59 13.43 -27.32
CA ILE A 251 11.26 13.67 -26.77
C ILE A 251 10.95 12.54 -25.79
N VAL A 252 10.61 12.93 -24.56
CA VAL A 252 10.00 12.03 -23.57
C VAL A 252 8.49 12.17 -23.65
N SER A 253 7.77 11.06 -23.59
CA SER A 253 6.33 11.08 -23.48
C SER A 253 5.81 9.85 -22.75
N ASP A 254 4.56 9.89 -22.34
CA ASP A 254 3.84 8.70 -21.91
C ASP A 254 3.62 7.70 -23.06
N ARG A 255 3.02 6.55 -22.74
CA ARG A 255 2.66 5.51 -23.71
C ARG A 255 1.28 5.74 -24.35
N GLY A 256 0.81 6.99 -24.42
CA GLY A 256 -0.43 7.35 -25.08
C GLY A 256 -0.45 6.86 -26.54
N SER A 257 -1.63 6.45 -27.02
CA SER A 257 -1.83 5.87 -28.35
C SER A 257 -1.30 6.76 -29.48
N LEU A 258 -1.37 8.07 -29.31
CA LEU A 258 -0.86 9.07 -30.27
C LEU A 258 0.67 9.06 -30.35
N PHE A 259 1.36 9.05 -29.20
CA PHE A 259 2.82 9.03 -29.15
C PHE A 259 3.41 7.67 -29.56
N VAL A 260 2.64 6.59 -29.46
CA VAL A 260 3.04 5.24 -29.89
C VAL A 260 2.60 4.94 -31.34
N SER A 261 1.81 5.82 -31.96
CA SER A 261 1.31 5.61 -33.32
C SER A 261 2.44 5.38 -34.33
N SER A 262 2.16 4.56 -35.35
CA SER A 262 3.11 4.28 -36.44
C SER A 262 3.52 5.55 -37.16
N PHE A 263 2.57 6.46 -37.39
CA PHE A 263 2.84 7.76 -37.99
C PHE A 263 3.83 8.60 -37.18
N TRP A 264 3.57 8.81 -35.88
CA TRP A 264 4.47 9.60 -35.03
C TRP A 264 5.85 8.97 -34.88
N THR A 265 5.90 7.64 -34.76
CA THR A 265 7.16 6.88 -34.70
C THR A 265 7.98 7.07 -35.98
N ASN A 266 7.35 6.92 -37.14
CA ASN A 266 8.02 7.12 -38.44
C ASN A 266 8.47 8.57 -38.63
N LEU A 267 7.66 9.54 -38.22
CA LEU A 267 8.02 10.96 -38.28
C LEU A 267 9.27 11.26 -37.44
N CYS A 268 9.30 10.82 -36.18
CA CYS A 268 10.46 10.99 -35.32
C CYS A 268 11.71 10.30 -35.89
N GLN A 269 11.56 9.10 -36.45
CA GLN A 269 12.66 8.37 -37.07
C GLN A 269 13.25 9.11 -38.28
N GLN A 270 12.40 9.65 -39.16
CA GLN A 270 12.84 10.44 -40.33
C GLN A 270 13.53 11.74 -39.91
N LEU A 271 13.03 12.38 -38.84
CA LEU A 271 13.62 13.59 -38.28
C LEU A 271 14.81 13.33 -37.34
N LYS A 272 15.19 12.06 -37.14
CA LYS A 272 16.26 11.61 -36.24
C LYS A 272 16.08 12.06 -34.79
N ILE A 273 14.84 12.13 -34.33
CA ILE A 273 14.47 12.46 -32.96
C ILE A 273 14.43 11.17 -32.14
N SER A 274 15.18 11.10 -31.03
CA SER A 274 15.09 10.00 -30.08
C SER A 274 13.78 10.07 -29.30
N ARG A 275 13.10 8.93 -29.15
CA ARG A 275 11.80 8.86 -28.47
C ARG A 275 11.89 7.98 -27.24
N ASP A 276 11.78 8.59 -26.08
CA ASP A 276 11.92 7.94 -24.78
C ASP A 276 10.54 7.80 -24.13
N LEU A 277 9.94 6.60 -24.22
CA LEU A 277 8.62 6.35 -23.63
C LEU A 277 8.74 6.01 -22.14
N SER A 278 7.92 6.65 -21.30
CA SER A 278 7.80 6.31 -19.88
C SER A 278 7.28 4.87 -19.69
N THR A 279 7.53 4.27 -18.52
CA THR A 279 7.04 2.92 -18.20
C THR A 279 5.55 2.95 -17.84
N ALA A 280 4.80 1.95 -18.34
CA ALA A 280 3.37 1.83 -18.04
C ALA A 280 3.13 1.77 -16.53
N TYR A 281 2.15 2.54 -16.03
CA TYR A 281 1.77 2.63 -14.61
C TYR A 281 2.86 3.16 -13.66
N HIS A 282 3.86 3.88 -14.17
CA HIS A 282 4.87 4.59 -13.38
C HIS A 282 4.89 6.10 -13.74
N PRO A 283 3.87 6.87 -13.32
CA PRO A 283 3.79 8.33 -13.57
C PRO A 283 5.03 9.08 -13.06
N GLU A 284 5.71 8.52 -12.05
CA GLU A 284 6.95 9.02 -11.46
C GLU A 284 8.10 9.24 -12.47
N THR A 285 8.07 8.55 -13.62
CA THR A 285 9.09 8.72 -14.68
C THR A 285 8.92 10.06 -15.43
N ASP A 286 7.70 10.60 -15.44
CA ASP A 286 7.35 11.89 -16.06
C ASP A 286 6.98 12.96 -15.01
N GLY A 287 7.53 12.84 -13.80
CA GLY A 287 7.26 13.78 -12.71
C GLY A 287 7.74 15.23 -12.95
N GLN A 288 8.21 15.56 -14.16
CA GLN A 288 8.54 16.92 -14.56
C GLN A 288 7.44 17.64 -15.33
N THR A 289 6.48 16.92 -15.93
CA THR A 289 5.26 17.53 -16.50
C THR A 289 4.11 17.55 -15.51
N GLU A 290 4.12 16.63 -14.53
CA GLU A 290 3.10 16.55 -13.45
C GLU A 290 3.28 17.59 -12.31
N ARG A 291 4.31 18.44 -12.35
CA ARG A 291 4.66 19.39 -11.28
C ARG A 291 4.42 20.86 -11.62
#